data_AF-A0A9P5WXZ7-F1
#
_entry.id   AF-A0A9P5WXZ7-F1
#
_cell.length_a   1.000
_cell.length_b   1.000
_cell.length_c   1.000
_cell.angle_alpha   90.00
_cell.angle_beta   90.00
_cell.angle_gamma   90.00
#
_symmetry.space_group_name_H-M   'P 1'
#
loop_
_entity.id
_entity.type
_entity.pdbx_description
1 polymer ?
#
loop_
_entity_poly.entity_id
_entity_poly.type
_entity_poly.pdbx_seq_one_letter_code
_entity_poly.pdbx_strand_id
1 'polypeptide(L)'
;MKIGFQLKQVRERPAKGLVDKGVLHTEKRNFSLFDMATHPVADVWTKEFIINRIVSLLTSTTCTIPSSALDVEGIQCRVARSACLACAAYTASVLDNAFGRLDYEAREAAFQWCDEILGEFLVWPFGSSSWDGSSGGATRRQQQQQPRIAMGSEGSGRESVVGLVSEVKREMIAEEDVSFELIGGVLEVLSKLDSLL
;
A
#
# COMPACT_ATOMS: atom_id res chain seq x y z
N MET A 1 -0.85 33.26 -8.37
CA MET A 1 -2.01 32.50 -7.85
C MET A 1 -2.11 31.17 -8.58
N LYS A 2 -2.14 30.03 -7.85
CA LYS A 2 -2.17 28.66 -8.41
C LYS A 2 -3.60 28.08 -8.54
N ILE A 3 -4.58 28.91 -8.91
CA ILE A 3 -6.01 28.56 -8.88
C ILE A 3 -6.38 27.40 -9.83
N GLY A 4 -5.55 27.13 -10.85
CA GLY A 4 -5.81 26.13 -11.89
C GLY A 4 -5.17 24.75 -11.66
N PHE A 5 -4.42 24.53 -10.59
CA PHE A 5 -3.71 23.25 -10.37
C PHE A 5 -4.53 22.19 -9.63
N GLN A 6 -5.69 22.56 -9.08
CA GLN A 6 -6.59 21.59 -8.47
C GLN A 6 -7.23 20.71 -9.57
N LEU A 7 -7.00 19.40 -9.48
CA LEU A 7 -7.66 18.44 -10.35
C LEU A 7 -9.16 18.40 -10.05
N LYS A 8 -9.98 18.59 -11.10
CA LYS A 8 -11.44 18.51 -11.02
C LYS A 8 -11.90 17.13 -11.49
N GLN A 9 -13.04 16.67 -10.98
CA GLN A 9 -13.70 15.42 -11.40
C GLN A 9 -12.83 14.17 -11.17
N VAL A 10 -12.11 14.13 -10.03
CA VAL A 10 -11.16 13.06 -9.70
C VAL A 10 -11.82 11.72 -9.38
N ARG A 11 -13.15 11.67 -9.21
CA ARG A 11 -13.90 10.43 -9.01
C ARG A 11 -14.47 9.91 -10.33
N GLU A 12 -15.01 10.82 -11.13
CA GLU A 12 -15.70 10.54 -12.39
C GLU A 12 -14.71 10.16 -13.49
N ARG A 13 -13.54 10.81 -13.52
CA ARG A 13 -12.52 10.52 -14.55
C ARG A 13 -11.92 9.11 -14.39
N PRO A 14 -11.51 8.65 -13.19
CA PRO A 14 -11.09 7.26 -13.02
C PRO A 14 -12.24 6.27 -13.24
N ALA A 15 -13.47 6.57 -12.82
CA ALA A 15 -14.62 5.71 -13.08
C ALA A 15 -14.83 5.49 -14.60
N LYS A 16 -14.79 6.57 -15.39
CA LYS A 16 -14.83 6.47 -16.86
C LYS A 16 -13.66 5.65 -17.40
N GLY A 17 -12.44 5.89 -16.91
CA GLY A 17 -11.27 5.12 -17.33
C GLY A 17 -11.37 3.62 -17.00
N LEU A 18 -12.05 3.24 -15.92
CA LEU A 18 -12.32 1.84 -15.59
C LEU A 18 -13.43 1.23 -16.45
N VAL A 19 -14.40 2.02 -16.89
CA VAL A 19 -15.40 1.59 -17.89
C VAL A 19 -14.73 1.36 -19.25
N ASP A 20 -13.89 2.28 -19.70
CA ASP A 20 -13.17 2.18 -20.98
C ASP A 20 -12.23 0.96 -21.00
N LYS A 21 -11.74 0.53 -19.83
CA LYS A 21 -10.92 -0.69 -19.65
C LYS A 21 -11.73 -1.97 -19.43
N GLY A 22 -13.06 -1.90 -19.36
CA GLY A 22 -13.94 -3.05 -19.17
C GLY A 22 -13.99 -3.61 -17.73
N VAL A 23 -13.41 -2.90 -16.74
CA VAL A 23 -13.48 -3.33 -15.32
C VAL A 23 -14.85 -2.99 -14.73
N LEU A 24 -15.41 -1.84 -15.10
CA LEU A 24 -16.77 -1.44 -14.77
C LEU A 24 -17.61 -1.45 -16.05
N HIS A 25 -18.93 -1.56 -15.90
CA HIS A 25 -19.85 -1.27 -17.00
C HIS A 25 -20.82 -0.16 -16.59
N THR A 26 -21.34 0.57 -17.57
CA THR A 26 -22.32 1.62 -17.31
C THR A 26 -23.73 1.05 -17.41
N GLU A 27 -24.51 1.23 -16.36
CA GLU A 27 -25.94 0.97 -16.34
C GLU A 27 -26.71 2.26 -16.10
N LYS A 28 -27.90 2.38 -16.66
CA LYS A 28 -28.84 3.45 -16.34
C LYS A 28 -29.83 2.92 -15.31
N ARG A 29 -29.78 3.42 -14.07
CA ARG A 29 -30.78 3.14 -13.04
C ARG A 29 -31.84 4.23 -13.02
N ASN A 30 -33.08 3.83 -13.21
CA ASN A 30 -34.22 4.73 -13.17
C ASN A 30 -34.70 4.84 -11.72
N PHE A 31 -34.68 6.05 -11.19
CA PHE A 31 -35.31 6.41 -9.91
C PHE A 31 -36.63 7.11 -10.20
N SER A 32 -37.52 7.19 -9.20
CA SER A 32 -38.87 7.74 -9.39
C SER A 32 -38.90 9.18 -9.96
N LEU A 33 -37.82 9.95 -9.81
CA LEU A 33 -37.76 11.36 -10.22
C LEU A 33 -36.64 11.67 -11.23
N PHE A 34 -35.71 10.74 -11.46
CA PHE A 34 -34.57 10.95 -12.34
C PHE A 34 -33.89 9.63 -12.69
N ASP A 35 -33.07 9.65 -13.72
CA ASP A 35 -32.22 8.52 -14.05
C ASP A 35 -30.77 8.82 -13.67
N MET A 36 -30.04 7.82 -13.19
CA MET A 36 -28.66 7.94 -12.78
C MET A 36 -27.80 6.87 -13.44
N ALA A 37 -26.67 7.29 -14.01
CA ALA A 37 -25.65 6.35 -14.47
C ALA A 37 -24.97 5.71 -13.24
N THR A 38 -24.99 4.38 -13.17
CA THR A 38 -24.26 3.59 -12.18
C THR A 38 -23.19 2.76 -12.85
N HIS A 39 -22.13 2.47 -12.10
CA HIS A 39 -20.95 1.77 -12.61
C HIS A 39 -20.66 0.53 -11.76
N PRO A 40 -21.51 -0.52 -11.80
CA PRO A 40 -21.19 -1.79 -11.16
C PRO A 40 -19.94 -2.44 -11.76
N VAL A 41 -19.32 -3.33 -10.97
CA VAL A 41 -18.14 -4.09 -11.37
C VAL A 41 -18.55 -5.14 -12.40
N ALA A 42 -17.96 -5.05 -13.60
CA ALA A 42 -18.15 -6.03 -14.66
C ALA A 42 -17.19 -7.21 -14.47
N ASP A 43 -15.92 -6.91 -14.24
CA ASP A 43 -14.88 -7.91 -14.02
C ASP A 43 -14.55 -8.05 -12.53
N VAL A 44 -15.22 -9.01 -11.90
CA VAL A 44 -15.01 -9.34 -10.49
C VAL A 44 -13.64 -10.00 -10.28
N TRP A 45 -13.10 -10.69 -11.28
CA TRP A 45 -11.81 -11.38 -11.17
C TRP A 45 -10.65 -10.41 -11.04
N THR A 46 -10.67 -9.30 -11.78
CA THR A 46 -9.67 -8.24 -11.62
C THR A 46 -9.68 -7.68 -10.19
N LYS A 47 -10.86 -7.46 -9.59
CA LYS A 47 -10.96 -7.00 -8.21
C LYS A 47 -10.41 -8.04 -7.22
N GLU A 48 -10.81 -9.31 -7.37
CA GLU A 48 -10.33 -10.40 -6.53
C GLU A 48 -8.82 -10.62 -6.66
N PHE A 49 -8.26 -10.48 -7.86
CA PHE A 49 -6.82 -10.56 -8.11
C PHE A 49 -6.05 -9.49 -7.32
N ILE A 50 -6.52 -8.24 -7.33
CA ILE A 50 -5.90 -7.15 -6.56
C ILE A 50 -5.99 -7.42 -5.05
N ILE A 51 -7.15 -7.89 -4.57
CA ILE A 51 -7.33 -8.24 -3.15
C ILE A 51 -6.37 -9.37 -2.76
N ASN A 52 -6.32 -10.45 -3.53
CA ASN A 52 -5.45 -11.58 -3.27
C ASN A 52 -3.97 -11.18 -3.26
N ARG A 53 -3.56 -10.23 -4.10
CA ARG A 53 -2.19 -9.70 -4.09
C ARG A 53 -1.84 -9.02 -2.78
N ILE A 54 -2.70 -8.10 -2.33
CA ILE A 54 -2.48 -7.35 -1.08
C ILE A 54 -2.53 -8.30 0.12
N VAL A 55 -3.52 -9.19 0.17
CA VAL A 55 -3.64 -10.18 1.25
C VAL A 55 -2.43 -11.11 1.25
N SER A 56 -1.98 -11.62 0.10
CA SER A 56 -0.79 -12.48 0.01
C SER A 56 0.47 -11.75 0.47
N LEU A 57 0.61 -10.46 0.16
CA LEU A 57 1.76 -9.66 0.61
C LEU A 57 1.74 -9.46 2.13
N LEU A 58 0.56 -9.16 2.70
CA LEU A 58 0.45 -8.77 4.10
C LEU A 58 0.31 -9.94 5.08
N THR A 59 -0.02 -11.13 4.59
CA THR A 59 -0.09 -12.36 5.38
C THR A 59 1.13 -13.26 5.20
N SER A 60 2.06 -12.89 4.31
CA SER A 60 3.29 -13.65 4.12
C SER A 60 4.20 -13.47 5.34
N THR A 61 4.52 -14.60 5.99
CA THR A 61 5.46 -14.66 7.11
C THR A 61 6.89 -14.97 6.67
N THR A 62 7.10 -15.11 5.35
CA THR A 62 8.37 -15.54 4.76
C THR A 62 9.15 -14.37 4.19
N CYS A 63 10.48 -14.46 4.27
CA CYS A 63 11.40 -13.49 3.66
C CYS A 63 11.24 -13.33 2.15
N THR A 64 10.76 -14.37 1.47
CA THR A 64 10.49 -14.35 0.03
C THR A 64 9.08 -13.87 -0.27
N ILE A 65 8.96 -12.91 -1.19
CA ILE A 65 7.66 -12.40 -1.63
C ILE A 65 6.95 -13.46 -2.46
N PRO A 66 5.70 -13.84 -2.13
CA PRO A 66 4.97 -14.82 -2.90
C PRO A 66 4.67 -14.27 -4.30
N SER A 67 4.73 -15.12 -5.33
CA SER A 67 4.41 -14.72 -6.71
C SER A 67 2.97 -14.21 -6.84
N SER A 68 2.05 -14.71 -6.01
CA SER A 68 0.67 -14.25 -5.92
C SER A 68 0.51 -12.81 -5.39
N ALA A 69 1.52 -12.26 -4.72
CA ALA A 69 1.54 -10.84 -4.31
C ALA A 69 1.98 -9.89 -5.43
N LEU A 70 2.53 -10.42 -6.51
CA LEU A 70 3.09 -9.64 -7.61
C LEU A 70 2.09 -9.51 -8.76
N ASP A 71 2.28 -8.45 -9.54
CA ASP A 71 1.53 -8.25 -10.78
C ASP A 71 2.06 -9.18 -11.90
N VAL A 72 1.36 -9.15 -13.04
CA VAL A 72 1.73 -9.91 -14.25
C VAL A 72 3.22 -9.76 -14.58
N GLU A 73 3.84 -10.86 -15.01
CA GLU A 73 5.25 -10.87 -15.44
C GLU A 73 5.50 -9.90 -16.59
N GLY A 74 6.68 -9.26 -16.57
CA GLY A 74 7.08 -8.24 -17.55
C GLY A 74 6.73 -6.80 -17.18
N ILE A 75 5.98 -6.56 -16.10
CA ILE A 75 5.77 -5.22 -15.54
C ILE A 75 7.05 -4.77 -14.80
N GLN A 76 7.44 -3.51 -14.94
CA GLN A 76 8.57 -2.94 -14.20
C GLN A 76 8.22 -2.63 -12.75
N CYS A 77 9.21 -2.77 -11.86
CA CYS A 77 9.11 -2.43 -10.44
C CYS A 77 7.91 -3.08 -9.73
N ARG A 78 7.68 -4.38 -9.95
CA ARG A 78 6.46 -5.08 -9.48
C ARG A 78 6.38 -5.10 -7.98
N VAL A 79 7.52 -5.33 -7.33
CA VAL A 79 7.62 -5.38 -5.88
C VAL A 79 7.31 -4.01 -5.30
N ALA A 80 7.97 -2.97 -5.83
CA ALA A 80 7.72 -1.59 -5.40
C ALA A 80 6.26 -1.17 -5.57
N ARG A 81 5.62 -1.55 -6.69
CA ARG A 81 4.20 -1.26 -6.96
C ARG A 81 3.27 -1.96 -5.98
N SER A 82 3.54 -3.22 -5.64
CA SER A 82 2.74 -3.95 -4.65
C SER A 82 2.88 -3.34 -3.24
N ALA A 83 4.10 -2.95 -2.83
CA ALA A 83 4.32 -2.24 -1.58
C ALA A 83 3.60 -0.87 -1.55
N CYS A 84 3.76 -0.07 -2.62
CA CYS A 84 3.08 1.23 -2.74
C CYS A 84 1.55 1.10 -2.70
N LEU A 85 0.99 0.05 -3.33
CA LEU A 85 -0.44 -0.19 -3.30
C LEU A 85 -0.95 -0.49 -1.88
N ALA A 86 -0.22 -1.31 -1.12
CA ALA A 86 -0.56 -1.60 0.27
C ALA A 86 -0.48 -0.33 1.14
N CYS A 87 0.63 0.41 1.07
CA CYS A 87 0.83 1.65 1.81
C CYS A 87 -0.19 2.75 1.45
N ALA A 88 -0.51 2.91 0.17
CA ALA A 88 -1.52 3.86 -0.29
C ALA A 88 -2.93 3.46 0.16
N ALA A 89 -3.27 2.17 0.12
CA ALA A 89 -4.56 1.68 0.60
C ALA A 89 -4.71 1.84 2.12
N TYR A 90 -3.62 1.66 2.87
CA TYR A 90 -3.54 1.89 4.31
C TYR A 90 -3.77 3.37 4.66
N THR A 91 -2.99 4.28 4.06
CA THR A 91 -3.10 5.73 4.28
C THR A 91 -4.41 6.34 3.76
N ALA A 92 -5.06 5.71 2.78
CA ALA A 92 -6.39 6.11 2.29
C ALA A 92 -7.55 5.48 3.10
N SER A 93 -7.26 4.75 4.19
CA SER A 93 -8.25 4.10 5.07
C SER A 93 -9.22 3.16 4.34
N VAL A 94 -8.80 2.55 3.23
CA VAL A 94 -9.61 1.60 2.43
C VAL A 94 -9.11 0.17 2.50
N LEU A 95 -7.96 -0.08 3.14
CA LEU A 95 -7.34 -1.40 3.23
C LEU A 95 -8.26 -2.43 3.92
N ASP A 96 -9.05 -2.01 4.91
CA ASP A 96 -9.91 -2.92 5.68
C ASP A 96 -10.95 -3.66 4.81
N ASN A 97 -11.35 -3.03 3.69
CA ASN A 97 -12.28 -3.61 2.73
C ASN A 97 -11.73 -4.86 2.02
N ALA A 98 -10.40 -5.02 1.99
CA ALA A 98 -9.75 -6.20 1.39
C ALA A 98 -9.71 -7.39 2.34
N PHE A 99 -9.81 -7.16 3.66
CA PHE A 99 -9.65 -8.18 4.69
C PHE A 99 -10.94 -8.92 5.08
N GLY A 100 -11.99 -8.86 4.25
CA GLY A 100 -13.28 -9.48 4.57
C GLY A 100 -13.25 -11.01 4.73
N ARG A 101 -12.17 -11.67 4.30
CA ARG A 101 -11.97 -13.13 4.45
C ARG A 101 -11.03 -13.52 5.59
N LEU A 102 -10.35 -12.55 6.20
CA LEU A 102 -9.41 -12.78 7.29
C LEU A 102 -10.17 -12.80 8.63
N ASP A 103 -9.66 -13.58 9.57
CA ASP A 103 -10.06 -13.53 10.97
C ASP A 103 -9.51 -12.27 11.66
N TYR A 104 -10.03 -11.98 12.85
CA TYR A 104 -9.68 -10.76 13.59
C TYR A 104 -8.18 -10.66 13.89
N GLU A 105 -7.54 -11.77 14.29
CA GLU A 105 -6.12 -11.78 14.63
C GLU A 105 -5.25 -11.56 13.39
N ALA A 106 -5.52 -12.25 12.29
CA ALA A 106 -4.80 -12.04 11.04
C ALA A 106 -5.00 -10.62 10.46
N ARG A 107 -6.17 -10.02 10.65
CA ARG A 107 -6.45 -8.64 10.23
C ARG A 107 -5.58 -7.64 11.00
N GLU A 108 -5.54 -7.74 12.33
CA GLU A 108 -4.70 -6.86 13.15
C GLU A 108 -3.22 -7.04 12.83
N ALA A 109 -2.77 -8.29 12.66
CA ALA A 109 -1.41 -8.59 12.22
C ALA A 109 -1.08 -7.97 10.86
N ALA A 110 -1.99 -8.07 9.88
CA ALA A 110 -1.81 -7.48 8.55
C ALA A 110 -1.75 -5.94 8.59
N PHE A 111 -2.49 -5.29 9.49
CA PHE A 111 -2.40 -3.84 9.70
C PHE A 111 -1.07 -3.43 10.32
N GLN A 112 -0.66 -4.11 11.39
CA GLN A 112 0.64 -3.87 12.02
C GLN A 112 1.78 -4.07 11.01
N TRP A 113 1.67 -5.10 10.20
CA TRP A 113 2.60 -5.40 9.13
C TRP A 113 2.66 -4.33 8.05
N CYS A 114 1.50 -3.81 7.62
CA CYS A 114 1.46 -2.71 6.66
C CYS A 114 2.07 -1.41 7.22
N ASP A 115 1.92 -1.16 8.53
CA ASP A 115 2.54 -0.01 9.21
C ASP A 115 4.07 -0.16 9.26
N GLU A 116 4.59 -1.36 9.56
CA GLU A 116 6.03 -1.65 9.51
C GLU A 116 6.61 -1.45 8.11
N ILE A 117 5.93 -1.97 7.08
CA ILE A 117 6.30 -1.75 5.67
C ILE A 117 6.33 -0.25 5.38
N LEU A 118 5.25 0.48 5.71
CA LEU A 118 5.20 1.92 5.50
C LEU A 118 6.39 2.61 6.18
N GLY A 119 6.68 2.28 7.43
CA GLY A 119 7.82 2.80 8.21
C GLY A 119 9.16 2.74 7.45
N GLU A 120 9.47 1.61 6.81
CA GLU A 120 10.72 1.44 6.08
C GLU A 120 10.76 2.15 4.71
N PHE A 121 9.59 2.42 4.11
CA PHE A 121 9.47 3.16 2.85
C PHE A 121 9.29 4.68 3.03
N LEU A 122 9.14 5.17 4.26
CA LEU A 122 9.03 6.61 4.57
C LEU A 122 10.37 7.35 4.51
N VAL A 123 11.48 6.67 4.79
CA VAL A 123 12.79 7.29 4.86
C VAL A 123 13.64 6.84 3.69
N TRP A 124 14.12 7.79 2.91
CA TRP A 124 15.10 7.54 1.86
C TRP A 124 16.52 7.61 2.44
N PRO A 125 17.42 6.66 2.10
CA PRO A 125 17.19 5.44 1.31
C PRO A 125 16.39 4.37 2.09
N PHE A 126 15.60 3.56 1.40
CA PHE A 126 14.74 2.55 2.02
C PHE A 126 15.51 1.59 2.95
N GLY A 127 14.95 1.25 4.10
CA GLY A 127 15.60 0.37 5.07
C GLY A 127 16.76 1.00 5.84
N SER A 128 16.96 2.32 5.74
CA SER A 128 17.97 3.04 6.55
C SER A 128 17.62 3.03 8.04
N SER A 129 16.32 2.99 8.38
CA SER A 129 15.81 2.89 9.75
C SER A 129 16.22 1.61 10.46
N SER A 130 16.27 0.48 9.76
CA SER A 130 16.61 -0.81 10.37
C SER A 130 18.13 -1.01 10.57
N TRP A 131 18.97 -0.30 9.80
CA TRP A 131 20.43 -0.36 9.91
C TRP A 131 20.98 0.44 11.10
N ASP A 132 20.33 1.56 11.47
CA ASP A 132 20.86 2.47 12.50
C ASP A 132 20.64 1.98 13.96
N GLY A 133 20.06 0.80 14.14
CA GLY A 133 19.95 0.14 15.44
C GLY A 133 21.29 -0.26 16.08
N SER A 134 22.41 -0.09 15.38
CA SER A 134 23.77 -0.37 15.88
C SER A 134 24.67 0.88 16.05
N SER A 135 24.17 2.09 15.79
CA SER A 135 24.96 3.32 15.91
C SER A 135 24.09 4.49 16.36
N GLY A 136 24.25 4.91 17.61
CA GLY A 136 23.37 5.90 18.24
C GLY A 136 23.28 7.26 17.53
N GLY A 137 22.06 7.76 17.44
CA GLY A 137 21.76 9.15 17.09
C GLY A 137 20.25 9.43 17.04
N ALA A 138 19.76 10.29 17.92
CA ALA A 138 18.34 10.45 18.23
C ALA A 138 17.53 11.29 17.23
N THR A 139 16.30 10.86 16.92
CA THR A 139 15.12 11.77 16.78
C THR A 139 13.80 11.08 17.14
N ARG A 140 13.51 11.09 18.45
CA ARG A 140 12.20 11.23 19.13
C ARG A 140 10.90 10.99 18.32
N ARG A 141 10.24 9.85 18.58
CA ARG A 141 8.78 9.79 18.83
C ARG A 141 8.53 9.18 20.20
N GLN A 142 8.33 10.05 21.17
CA GLN A 142 8.03 9.69 22.55
C GLN A 142 6.51 9.50 22.62
N GLN A 143 6.03 8.29 22.34
CA GLN A 143 4.68 7.88 22.73
C GLN A 143 4.80 6.69 23.68
N GLN A 144 4.23 6.92 24.85
CA GLN A 144 4.35 6.16 26.07
C GLN A 144 3.59 4.83 25.90
N GLN A 145 4.31 3.71 25.78
CA GLN A 145 3.73 2.38 25.96
C GLN A 145 4.57 1.57 26.95
N GLN A 146 3.87 1.05 27.95
CA GLN A 146 4.36 0.20 29.02
C GLN A 146 5.00 -1.08 28.45
N PRO A 147 6.00 -1.67 29.13
CA PRO A 147 6.63 -2.90 28.67
C PRO A 147 5.63 -4.06 28.80
N ARG A 148 5.01 -4.45 27.67
CA ARG A 148 4.39 -5.76 27.58
C ARG A 148 5.50 -6.76 27.28
N ILE A 149 5.57 -7.78 28.14
CA ILE A 149 6.48 -8.91 28.06
C ILE A 149 6.33 -9.55 26.67
N ALA A 150 7.35 -9.41 25.84
CA ALA A 150 7.39 -9.89 24.46
C ALA A 150 7.32 -11.42 24.43
N MET A 151 6.20 -11.94 23.95
CA MET A 151 6.00 -13.35 23.66
C MET A 151 6.46 -13.58 22.22
N GLY A 152 7.38 -14.53 22.02
CA GLY A 152 8.19 -14.67 20.82
C GLY A 152 7.41 -14.85 19.52
N SER A 153 7.46 -13.83 18.65
CA SER A 153 7.28 -13.93 17.20
C SER A 153 7.85 -12.70 16.47
N GLU A 154 8.78 -11.96 17.09
CA GLU A 154 9.26 -10.67 16.55
C GLU A 154 10.35 -10.80 15.48
N GLY A 155 10.95 -11.99 15.31
CA GLY A 155 12.02 -12.22 14.34
C GLY A 155 11.54 -12.39 12.89
N SER A 156 10.45 -13.13 12.69
CA SER A 156 9.96 -13.52 11.36
C SER A 156 9.44 -12.33 10.54
N GLY A 157 8.81 -11.37 11.22
CA GLY A 157 8.33 -10.14 10.60
C GLY A 157 9.50 -9.29 10.10
N ARG A 158 10.46 -8.97 10.97
CA ARG A 158 11.61 -8.13 10.57
C ARG A 158 12.40 -8.69 9.40
N GLU A 159 12.63 -10.01 9.37
CA GLU A 159 13.31 -10.68 8.25
C GLU A 159 12.52 -10.55 6.93
N SER A 160 11.19 -10.53 7.01
CA SER A 160 10.31 -10.39 5.84
C SER A 160 10.26 -8.95 5.31
N VAL A 161 10.35 -7.93 6.17
CA VAL A 161 10.44 -6.53 5.73
C VAL A 161 11.80 -6.27 5.07
N VAL A 162 12.88 -6.79 5.67
CA VAL A 162 14.23 -6.69 5.09
C VAL A 162 14.28 -7.39 3.73
N GLY A 163 13.64 -8.56 3.60
CA GLY A 163 13.46 -9.26 2.33
C GLY A 163 12.77 -8.38 1.29
N LEU A 164 11.61 -7.81 1.64
CA LEU A 164 10.85 -6.90 0.77
C LEU A 164 11.68 -5.69 0.32
N VAL A 165 12.37 -5.02 1.24
CA VAL A 165 13.21 -3.86 0.94
C VAL A 165 14.39 -4.26 0.04
N SER A 166 14.99 -5.43 0.25
CA SER A 166 16.08 -5.93 -0.58
C SER A 166 15.64 -6.23 -2.01
N GLU A 167 14.42 -6.75 -2.20
CA GLU A 167 13.80 -6.98 -3.51
C GLU A 167 13.54 -5.66 -4.23
N VAL A 168 12.98 -4.65 -3.53
CA VAL A 168 12.79 -3.31 -4.11
C VAL A 168 14.13 -2.70 -4.51
N LYS A 169 15.16 -2.80 -3.67
CA LYS A 169 16.52 -2.34 -4.00
C LYS A 169 17.09 -3.04 -5.22
N ARG A 170 16.73 -4.29 -5.48
CA ARG A 170 17.16 -5.00 -6.69
C ARG A 170 16.45 -4.48 -7.95
N GLU A 171 15.22 -3.99 -7.83
CA GLU A 171 14.50 -3.33 -8.93
C GLU A 171 15.08 -1.93 -9.23
N MET A 172 15.81 -1.32 -8.29
CA MET A 172 16.48 -0.02 -8.42
C MET A 172 17.83 -0.13 -9.18
N ILE A 173 17.78 -0.44 -10.47
CA ILE A 173 18.99 -0.77 -11.27
C ILE A 173 19.69 0.48 -11.84
N ALA A 174 19.02 1.64 -11.91
CA ALA A 174 19.58 2.85 -12.51
C ALA A 174 20.20 3.77 -11.45
N GLU A 175 21.53 3.94 -11.48
CA GLU A 175 22.29 4.79 -10.55
C GLU A 175 21.86 6.28 -10.54
N GLU A 176 21.18 6.74 -11.59
CA GLU A 176 20.69 8.12 -11.73
C GLU A 176 19.17 8.28 -11.49
N ASP A 177 18.45 7.21 -11.14
CA ASP A 177 16.99 7.25 -11.01
C ASP A 177 16.52 7.70 -9.61
N VAL A 178 16.18 8.99 -9.51
CA VAL A 178 15.56 9.61 -8.31
C VAL A 178 14.07 9.29 -8.17
N SER A 179 13.47 8.47 -9.03
CA SER A 179 12.05 8.14 -8.97
C SER A 179 11.66 7.47 -7.66
N PHE A 180 12.55 6.63 -7.09
CA PHE A 180 12.29 5.96 -5.81
C PHE A 180 12.39 6.91 -4.60
N GLU A 181 13.24 7.93 -4.67
CA GLU A 181 13.26 9.01 -3.67
C GLU A 181 11.94 9.79 -3.69
N LEU A 182 11.42 10.10 -4.89
CA LEU A 182 10.12 10.74 -5.05
C LEU A 182 8.98 9.88 -4.48
N ILE A 183 9.01 8.56 -4.72
CA ILE A 183 8.03 7.64 -4.15
C ILE A 183 8.05 7.69 -2.61
N GLY A 184 9.25 7.65 -2.00
CA GLY A 184 9.40 7.79 -0.55
C GLY A 184 8.81 9.11 -0.04
N GLY A 185 9.11 10.23 -0.70
CA GLY A 185 8.54 11.54 -0.35
C GLY A 185 7.02 11.60 -0.48
N VAL A 186 6.43 10.95 -1.50
CA VAL A 186 4.97 10.86 -1.63
C VAL A 186 4.38 10.04 -0.48
N LEU A 187 4.96 8.90 -0.13
CA LEU A 187 4.51 8.08 1.00
C LEU A 187 4.61 8.83 2.33
N GLU A 188 5.64 9.67 2.50
CA GLU A 188 5.77 10.56 3.66
C GLU A 188 4.65 11.59 3.76
N VAL A 189 4.23 12.16 2.63
CA VAL A 189 3.07 13.05 2.61
C VAL A 189 1.79 12.27 2.92
N LEU A 190 1.62 11.08 2.33
CA LEU A 190 0.44 10.23 2.55
C LEU A 190 0.28 9.80 4.01
N SER A 191 1.38 9.46 4.70
CA SER A 191 1.32 9.05 6.12
C SER A 191 0.93 10.18 7.06
N LYS A 192 1.09 11.44 6.64
CA LYS A 192 0.67 12.63 7.40
C LYS A 192 -0.79 13.04 7.11
N LEU A 193 -1.46 12.40 6.14
CA LEU A 193 -2.86 12.72 5.80
C LEU A 193 -3.84 12.38 6.93
N ASP A 194 -3.48 11.46 7.82
CA ASP A 194 -4.30 11.12 8.99
C ASP A 194 -4.52 12.32 9.93
N SER A 195 -3.69 13.37 9.82
CA SER A 195 -3.89 14.65 10.54
C SER A 195 -4.93 15.58 9.92
N LEU A 196 -5.49 15.23 8.75
CA LEU A 196 -6.46 16.05 8.01
C LEU A 196 -7.90 15.51 8.07
N LEU A 197 -8.08 14.25 8.49
CA LEU A 197 -9.38 13.61 8.69
C LEU A 197 -9.87 13.83 10.12
#